data_AF-A0A1U7LR23-F1
#
_entry.id   AF-A0A1U7LR23-F1
#
_cell.length_a   1.000
_cell.length_b   1.000
_cell.length_c   1.000
_cell.angle_alpha   90.00
_cell.angle_beta   90.00
_cell.angle_gamma   90.00
#
_symmetry.space_group_name_H-M   'P 1'
#
loop_
_entity.id
_entity.type
_entity.pdbx_description
1 polymer ?
#
loop_
_entity_poly.entity_id
_entity_poly.type
_entity_poly.pdbx_seq_one_letter_code
_entity_poly.pdbx_strand_id
1 'polypeptide(L)'
;MAVSLQSTFECFRDHIDDHNDRRERLVKISRYANSQSVMFDILSDITALSKKIIFSLHRIAITQTENPPKEVLEQMRKREEEIQVLFQKAIPDLCGSNTWRYHRQISPALQEWIEAMTFKSYILNSRIPTLEELQSLIPRIAVSNSDYLLGLGDLTGELMRRAINNVSLPGGPVETKRIAGVLRYIQSEMEGLSLGFVIKDFSQKIETLRSSTAKVEDAVYSATLRPEGFGVEYIPAEEQSTHRRE
;
A
#
# COMPACT_ATOMS: atom_id res chain seq x y z
N MET A 1 17.19 17.10 41.46
CA MET A 1 17.28 15.90 40.60
C MET A 1 16.93 16.35 39.19
N ALA A 2 17.90 16.37 38.27
CA ALA A 2 17.67 16.80 36.90
C ALA A 2 16.93 15.67 36.15
N VAL A 3 15.63 15.86 35.91
CA VAL A 3 14.86 14.95 35.05
C VAL A 3 15.39 15.14 33.63
N SER A 4 15.95 14.09 33.04
CA SER A 4 16.47 14.11 31.67
C SER A 4 15.33 14.43 30.71
N LEU A 5 15.58 15.33 29.76
CA LEU A 5 14.61 15.71 28.71
C LEU A 5 14.00 14.46 28.04
N GLN A 6 14.83 13.43 27.84
CA GLN A 6 14.44 12.15 27.25
C GLN A 6 13.37 11.42 28.07
N SER A 7 13.52 11.39 29.40
CA SER A 7 12.51 10.78 30.29
C SER A 7 11.19 11.56 30.31
N THR A 8 11.24 12.87 30.06
CA THR A 8 10.04 13.70 29.94
C THR A 8 9.33 13.44 28.60
N PHE A 9 10.07 13.29 27.51
CA PHE A 9 9.52 12.91 26.20
C PHE A 9 8.98 11.48 26.15
N GLU A 10 9.60 10.54 26.87
CA GLU A 10 9.07 9.18 27.05
C GLU A 10 7.75 9.20 27.83
N CYS A 11 7.66 9.97 28.91
CA CYS A 11 6.41 10.15 29.65
C CYS A 11 5.30 10.81 28.80
N PHE A 12 5.63 11.80 27.97
CA PHE A 12 4.68 12.39 27.03
C PHE A 12 4.24 11.40 25.95
N ARG A 13 5.15 10.57 25.44
CA ARG A 13 4.84 9.52 24.47
C ARG A 13 3.88 8.51 25.07
N ASP A 14 4.17 7.98 26.24
CA ASP A 14 3.32 7.00 26.93
C ASP A 14 1.94 7.59 27.25
N HIS A 15 1.88 8.87 27.60
CA HIS A 15 0.60 9.56 27.85
C HIS A 15 -0.22 9.77 26.57
N ILE A 16 0.43 10.12 25.46
CA ILE A 16 -0.22 10.28 24.15
C ILE A 16 -0.69 8.91 23.63
N ASP A 17 0.12 7.86 23.79
CA ASP A 17 -0.21 6.50 23.39
C ASP A 17 -1.38 5.95 24.21
N ASP A 18 -1.40 6.12 25.55
CA ASP A 18 -2.54 5.70 26.37
C ASP A 18 -3.81 6.53 26.06
N HIS A 19 -3.67 7.82 25.76
CA HIS A 19 -4.79 8.63 25.31
C HIS A 19 -5.33 8.19 23.94
N ASN A 20 -4.45 7.85 23.00
CA ASN A 20 -4.81 7.32 21.69
C ASN A 20 -5.46 5.94 21.80
N ASP A 21 -4.93 5.05 22.63
CA ASP A 21 -5.49 3.74 22.93
C ASP A 21 -6.86 3.85 23.60
N ARG A 22 -7.02 4.77 24.56
CA ARG A 22 -8.32 5.07 25.18
C ARG A 22 -9.30 5.62 24.16
N ARG A 23 -8.87 6.52 23.28
CA ARG A 23 -9.72 7.05 22.21
C ARG A 23 -10.13 5.93 21.26
N GLU A 24 -9.22 5.05 20.87
CA GLU A 24 -9.52 3.87 20.08
C GLU A 24 -10.51 2.95 20.79
N ARG A 25 -10.29 2.66 22.08
CA ARG A 25 -11.19 1.84 22.91
C ARG A 25 -12.56 2.49 23.08
N LEU A 26 -12.65 3.80 23.28
CA LEU A 26 -13.91 4.52 23.45
C LEU A 26 -14.66 4.70 22.13
N VAL A 27 -13.93 4.87 21.04
CA VAL A 27 -14.48 4.86 19.68
C VAL A 27 -14.95 3.45 19.29
N LYS A 28 -14.29 2.40 19.79
CA LYS A 28 -14.79 1.01 19.75
C LYS A 28 -16.06 0.91 20.60
N ILE A 29 -16.01 1.12 21.91
CA ILE A 29 -17.15 0.98 22.84
C ILE A 29 -18.39 1.82 22.43
N SER A 30 -18.24 3.09 22.03
CA SER A 30 -19.39 3.93 21.62
C SER A 30 -20.05 3.50 20.31
N ARG A 31 -19.34 2.73 19.47
CA ARG A 31 -19.90 2.10 18.26
C ARG A 31 -20.41 0.68 18.51
N TYR A 32 -20.18 0.12 19.71
CA TYR A 32 -20.47 -1.26 20.10
C TYR A 32 -21.81 -1.33 20.87
N ALA A 33 -22.91 -1.31 20.15
CA ALA A 33 -24.18 -1.86 20.64
C ALA A 33 -24.86 -2.57 19.46
N ASN A 34 -24.43 -3.82 19.23
CA ASN A 34 -24.95 -4.84 18.30
C ASN A 34 -24.50 -4.74 16.82
N SER A 35 -23.98 -5.87 16.30
CA SER A 35 -23.54 -6.20 14.93
C SER A 35 -22.43 -5.36 14.27
N GLN A 36 -22.35 -4.05 14.51
CA GLN A 36 -21.39 -3.17 13.82
C GLN A 36 -19.91 -3.42 14.22
N SER A 37 -19.69 -3.97 15.41
CA SER A 37 -18.39 -4.37 15.97
C SER A 37 -17.72 -5.50 15.19
N VAL A 38 -18.47 -6.56 14.92
CA VAL A 38 -17.97 -7.78 14.28
C VAL A 38 -17.55 -7.47 12.85
N MET A 39 -18.31 -6.63 12.14
CA MET A 39 -17.94 -6.15 10.81
C MET A 39 -16.63 -5.36 10.85
N PHE A 40 -16.47 -4.44 11.80
CA PHE A 40 -15.24 -3.66 11.91
C PHE A 40 -14.01 -4.56 12.15
N ASP A 41 -14.15 -5.56 13.03
CA ASP A 41 -13.07 -6.52 13.30
C ASP A 41 -12.72 -7.33 12.04
N ILE A 42 -13.72 -7.81 11.29
CA ILE A 42 -13.52 -8.52 10.01
C ILE A 42 -12.78 -7.64 8.99
N LEU A 43 -13.20 -6.38 8.82
CA LEU A 43 -12.60 -5.44 7.87
C LEU A 43 -11.17 -5.06 8.27
N SER A 44 -10.93 -4.91 9.58
CA SER A 44 -9.60 -4.69 10.14
C SER A 44 -8.69 -5.90 9.88
N ASP A 45 -9.19 -7.12 10.06
CA ASP A 45 -8.44 -8.35 9.80
C ASP A 45 -8.09 -8.50 8.31
N ILE A 46 -9.02 -8.18 7.40
CA ILE A 46 -8.75 -8.16 5.94
C ILE A 46 -7.62 -7.18 5.62
N THR A 47 -7.67 -5.99 6.21
CA THR A 47 -6.63 -4.96 6.03
C THR A 47 -5.28 -5.47 6.54
N ALA A 48 -5.25 -6.04 7.75
CA ALA A 48 -4.03 -6.56 8.36
C ALA A 48 -3.42 -7.73 7.58
N LEU A 49 -4.25 -8.64 7.06
CA LEU A 49 -3.80 -9.75 6.21
C LEU A 49 -3.27 -9.25 4.86
N SER A 50 -3.93 -8.26 4.26
CA SER A 50 -3.49 -7.63 3.00
C SER A 50 -2.12 -6.97 3.16
N LYS A 51 -1.89 -6.22 4.26
CA LYS A 51 -0.57 -5.67 4.61
C LYS A 51 0.49 -6.75 4.77
N LYS A 52 0.16 -7.85 5.45
CA LYS A 52 1.09 -8.98 5.60
C LYS A 52 1.48 -9.58 4.25
N ILE A 53 0.56 -9.63 3.28
CA ILE A 53 0.87 -10.05 1.90
C ILE A 53 1.84 -9.06 1.25
N ILE A 54 1.57 -7.75 1.32
CA ILE A 54 2.45 -6.69 0.78
C ILE A 54 3.86 -6.79 1.38
N PHE A 55 3.99 -6.91 2.71
CA PHE A 55 5.29 -7.06 3.35
C PHE A 55 6.02 -8.35 2.95
N SER A 56 5.30 -9.44 2.73
CA SER A 56 5.89 -10.68 2.22
C SER A 56 6.40 -10.52 0.79
N LEU A 57 5.67 -9.79 -0.07
CA LEU A 57 6.08 -9.51 -1.45
C LEU A 57 7.35 -8.66 -1.53
N HIS A 58 7.52 -7.67 -0.64
CA HIS A 58 8.75 -6.88 -0.56
C HIS A 58 9.99 -7.69 -0.23
N ARG A 59 9.84 -8.83 0.45
CA ARG A 59 10.96 -9.71 0.81
C ARG A 59 11.39 -10.63 -0.33
N ILE A 60 10.62 -10.71 -1.42
CA ILE A 60 10.98 -11.51 -2.59
C ILE A 60 12.12 -10.80 -3.33
N ALA A 61 13.29 -11.43 -3.32
CA ALA A 61 14.49 -10.92 -3.96
C ALA A 61 14.31 -10.73 -5.47
N ILE A 62 14.97 -9.69 -6.02
CA ILE A 62 14.99 -9.37 -7.46
C ILE A 62 15.84 -10.38 -8.25
N THR A 63 16.78 -11.06 -7.59
CA THR A 63 17.77 -11.95 -8.23
C THR A 63 17.14 -13.22 -8.78
N GLN A 64 16.69 -13.17 -10.04
CA GLN A 64 16.73 -14.19 -11.11
C GLN A 64 16.47 -15.68 -10.80
N THR A 65 15.83 -16.04 -9.69
CA THR A 65 15.09 -17.30 -9.64
C THR A 65 13.67 -17.00 -10.08
N GLU A 66 13.30 -17.53 -11.25
CA GLU A 66 12.00 -17.41 -11.94
C GLU A 66 10.78 -17.76 -11.06
N ASN A 67 10.99 -18.22 -9.83
CA ASN A 67 9.93 -18.50 -8.89
C ASN A 67 10.31 -18.02 -7.48
N PRO A 68 9.45 -17.21 -6.83
CA PRO A 68 9.60 -16.94 -5.41
C PRO A 68 9.61 -18.24 -4.60
N PRO A 69 10.22 -18.25 -3.40
CA PRO A 69 10.26 -19.44 -2.56
C PRO A 69 8.85 -20.01 -2.37
N LYS A 70 8.68 -21.31 -2.64
CA LYS A 70 7.37 -22.00 -2.56
C LYS A 70 6.70 -21.81 -1.20
N GLU A 71 7.50 -21.72 -0.13
CA GLU A 71 7.04 -21.45 1.23
C GLU A 71 6.36 -20.07 1.37
N VAL A 72 6.93 -19.03 0.74
CA VAL A 72 6.37 -17.68 0.76
C VAL A 72 5.06 -17.65 -0.02
N LEU A 73 5.02 -18.31 -1.18
CA LEU A 73 3.82 -18.45 -1.99
C LEU A 73 2.71 -19.20 -1.24
N GLU A 74 3.05 -20.28 -0.56
CA GLU A 74 2.08 -21.07 0.22
C GLU A 74 1.55 -20.29 1.43
N GLN A 75 2.41 -19.52 2.12
CA GLN A 75 1.97 -18.62 3.19
C GLN A 75 1.03 -17.52 2.67
N MET A 76 1.32 -16.95 1.49
CA MET A 76 0.44 -15.97 0.87
C MET A 76 -0.90 -16.58 0.47
N ARG A 77 -0.89 -17.78 -0.11
CA ARG A 77 -2.12 -18.52 -0.47
C ARG A 77 -3.01 -18.75 0.75
N LYS A 78 -2.43 -19.17 1.89
CA LYS A 78 -3.18 -19.32 3.15
C LYS A 78 -3.83 -18.02 3.62
N ARG A 79 -3.09 -16.90 3.54
CA ARG A 79 -3.65 -15.57 3.90
C ARG A 79 -4.77 -15.16 2.95
N GLU A 80 -4.67 -15.48 1.66
CA GLU A 80 -5.74 -15.23 0.69
C GLU A 80 -6.98 -16.07 0.99
N GLU A 81 -6.82 -17.34 1.35
CA GLU A 81 -7.92 -18.20 1.79
C GLU A 81 -8.59 -17.64 3.06
N GLU A 82 -7.80 -17.16 4.03
CA GLU A 82 -8.31 -16.49 5.22
C GLU A 82 -9.10 -15.21 4.87
N ILE A 83 -8.58 -14.36 3.98
CA ILE A 83 -9.28 -13.17 3.49
C ILE A 83 -10.60 -13.55 2.80
N GLN A 84 -10.61 -14.61 1.99
CA GLN A 84 -11.83 -15.10 1.33
C GLN A 84 -12.87 -15.55 2.35
N VAL A 85 -12.46 -16.28 3.39
CA VAL A 85 -13.35 -16.67 4.51
C VAL A 85 -13.90 -15.44 5.23
N LEU A 86 -13.07 -14.41 5.47
CA LEU A 86 -13.50 -13.15 6.09
C LEU A 86 -14.51 -12.40 5.22
N PHE A 87 -14.29 -12.32 3.91
CA PHE A 87 -15.28 -11.76 2.99
C PHE A 87 -16.59 -12.54 3.01
N GLN A 88 -16.56 -13.87 3.02
CA GLN A 88 -17.78 -14.68 3.12
C GLN A 88 -18.55 -14.42 4.42
N LYS A 89 -17.84 -14.26 5.54
CA LYS A 89 -18.45 -13.88 6.82
C LYS A 89 -19.06 -12.49 6.81
N ALA A 90 -18.52 -11.56 6.01
CA ALA A 90 -19.03 -10.20 5.89
C ALA A 90 -20.29 -10.08 5.00
N ILE A 91 -20.55 -11.04 4.11
CA ILE A 91 -21.67 -10.97 3.15
C ILE A 91 -23.05 -10.71 3.76
N PRO A 92 -23.48 -11.41 4.84
CA PRO A 92 -24.82 -11.22 5.40
C PRO A 92 -25.10 -9.77 5.81
N ASP A 93 -24.07 -9.10 6.30
CA ASP A 93 -24.15 -7.71 6.76
C ASP A 93 -24.01 -6.70 5.59
N LEU A 94 -23.29 -7.06 4.52
CA LEU A 94 -23.06 -6.21 3.34
C LEU A 94 -24.18 -6.28 2.31
N CYS A 95 -24.88 -7.42 2.17
CA CYS A 95 -25.89 -7.65 1.14
C CYS A 95 -27.34 -7.52 1.63
N GLY A 96 -27.57 -7.28 2.92
CA GLY A 96 -28.90 -7.12 3.51
C GLY A 96 -29.45 -5.68 3.45
N SER A 97 -30.55 -5.40 4.14
CA SER A 97 -31.21 -4.07 4.18
C SER A 97 -30.32 -2.90 4.65
N ASN A 98 -29.11 -3.18 5.14
CA ASN A 98 -28.13 -2.21 5.65
C ASN A 98 -26.93 -1.96 4.70
N THR A 99 -26.95 -2.44 3.45
CA THR A 99 -25.84 -2.31 2.48
C THR A 99 -25.22 -0.91 2.41
N TRP A 100 -26.05 0.14 2.34
CA TRP A 100 -25.58 1.53 2.23
C TRP A 100 -24.80 2.02 3.47
N ARG A 101 -25.10 1.47 4.66
CA ARG A 101 -24.50 1.88 5.93
C ARG A 101 -23.05 1.41 6.04
N TYR A 102 -22.75 0.25 5.48
CA TYR A 102 -21.45 -0.41 5.59
C TYR A 102 -20.56 -0.22 4.35
N HIS A 103 -21.12 0.22 3.22
CA HIS A 103 -20.35 0.47 1.98
C HIS A 103 -19.18 1.43 2.19
N ARG A 104 -19.34 2.50 3.00
CA ARG A 104 -18.25 3.43 3.31
C ARG A 104 -17.18 2.82 4.23
N GLN A 105 -17.56 1.82 5.02
CA GLN A 105 -16.71 1.19 6.03
C GLN A 105 -15.86 0.07 5.43
N ILE A 106 -16.37 -0.61 4.40
CA ILE A 106 -15.63 -1.65 3.67
C ILE A 106 -14.62 -1.08 2.68
N SER A 107 -14.86 0.12 2.15
CA SER A 107 -14.02 0.78 1.15
C SER A 107 -12.51 0.77 1.49
N PRO A 108 -12.06 1.14 2.72
CA PRO A 108 -10.63 1.03 3.09
C PRO A 108 -10.07 -0.39 3.03
N ALA A 109 -10.84 -1.40 3.49
CA ALA A 109 -10.40 -2.79 3.45
C ALA A 109 -10.33 -3.33 2.01
N LEU A 110 -11.24 -2.88 1.13
CA LEU A 110 -11.19 -3.20 -0.30
C LEU A 110 -9.99 -2.55 -0.97
N GLN A 111 -9.69 -1.28 -0.68
CA GLN A 111 -8.53 -0.59 -1.24
C GLN A 111 -7.23 -1.31 -0.89
N GLU A 112 -7.04 -1.68 0.37
CA GLU A 112 -5.86 -2.42 0.83
C GLU A 112 -5.79 -3.82 0.20
N TRP A 113 -6.93 -4.51 0.07
CA TRP A 113 -6.98 -5.81 -0.60
C TRP A 113 -6.64 -5.70 -2.10
N ILE A 114 -7.16 -4.68 -2.78
CA ILE A 114 -6.86 -4.38 -4.20
C ILE A 114 -5.36 -4.09 -4.35
N GLU A 115 -4.79 -3.26 -3.49
CA GLU A 115 -3.35 -2.99 -3.46
C GLU A 115 -2.55 -4.29 -3.33
N ALA A 116 -2.90 -5.15 -2.36
CA ALA A 116 -2.21 -6.42 -2.16
C ALA A 116 -2.31 -7.36 -3.37
N MET A 117 -3.49 -7.49 -3.98
CA MET A 117 -3.72 -8.39 -5.13
C MET A 117 -3.07 -7.86 -6.41
N THR A 118 -3.15 -6.56 -6.66
CA THR A 118 -2.50 -5.92 -7.80
C THR A 118 -0.98 -5.99 -7.66
N PHE A 119 -0.45 -5.76 -6.46
CA PHE A 119 0.98 -5.89 -6.19
C PHE A 119 1.46 -7.32 -6.38
N LYS A 120 0.74 -8.31 -5.84
CA LYS A 120 1.03 -9.73 -6.07
C LYS A 120 1.10 -10.07 -7.56
N SER A 121 0.05 -9.72 -8.31
CA SER A 121 -0.02 -10.00 -9.74
C SER A 121 1.11 -9.31 -10.51
N TYR A 122 1.48 -8.09 -10.12
CA TYR A 122 2.60 -7.39 -10.73
C TYR A 122 3.93 -8.11 -10.46
N ILE A 123 4.20 -8.52 -9.21
CA ILE A 123 5.44 -9.23 -8.86
C ILE A 123 5.54 -10.60 -9.55
N LEU A 124 4.43 -11.34 -9.65
CA LEU A 124 4.45 -12.70 -10.19
C LEU A 124 4.36 -12.73 -11.72
N ASN A 125 3.54 -11.86 -12.31
CA ASN A 125 3.15 -11.94 -13.73
C ASN A 125 3.48 -10.67 -14.53
N SER A 126 4.07 -9.64 -13.90
CA SER A 126 4.31 -8.33 -14.52
C SER A 126 3.05 -7.68 -15.11
N ARG A 127 1.87 -7.96 -14.51
CA ARG A 127 0.57 -7.46 -14.96
C ARG A 127 -0.27 -6.94 -13.81
N ILE A 128 -1.00 -5.85 -14.06
CA ILE A 128 -2.01 -5.31 -13.16
C ILE A 128 -3.38 -5.90 -13.55
N PRO A 129 -4.11 -6.54 -12.62
CA PRO A 129 -5.42 -7.10 -12.89
C PRO A 129 -6.46 -5.99 -13.06
N THR A 130 -7.46 -6.21 -13.91
CA THR A 130 -8.57 -5.28 -14.12
C THR A 130 -9.57 -5.34 -12.96
N LEU A 131 -10.47 -4.37 -12.89
CA LEU A 131 -11.54 -4.36 -11.89
C LEU A 131 -12.42 -5.60 -12.01
N GLU A 132 -12.74 -6.03 -13.23
CA GLU A 132 -13.59 -7.20 -13.50
C GLU A 132 -12.95 -8.49 -12.98
N GLU A 133 -11.64 -8.63 -13.18
CA GLU A 133 -10.88 -9.77 -12.68
C GLU A 133 -10.89 -9.82 -11.15
N LEU A 134 -10.69 -8.68 -10.48
CA LEU A 134 -10.77 -8.61 -9.02
C LEU A 134 -12.21 -8.83 -8.52
N GLN A 135 -13.20 -8.25 -9.18
CA GLN A 135 -14.62 -8.42 -8.84
C GLN A 135 -15.06 -9.90 -8.96
N SER A 136 -14.47 -10.66 -9.88
CA SER A 136 -14.73 -12.09 -10.05
C SER A 136 -14.26 -12.93 -8.84
N LEU A 137 -13.26 -12.45 -8.09
CA LEU A 137 -12.74 -13.13 -6.89
C LEU A 137 -13.66 -12.95 -5.67
N ILE A 138 -14.49 -11.90 -5.67
CA ILE A 138 -15.43 -11.58 -4.59
C ILE A 138 -16.81 -11.17 -5.16
N PRO A 139 -17.51 -12.07 -5.90
CA PRO A 139 -18.67 -11.70 -6.72
C PRO A 139 -19.88 -11.21 -5.92
N ARG A 140 -19.91 -11.45 -4.61
CA ARG A 140 -21.01 -11.06 -3.72
C ARG A 140 -20.76 -9.72 -3.03
N ILE A 141 -19.59 -9.12 -3.20
CA ILE A 141 -19.24 -7.82 -2.62
C ILE A 141 -18.93 -6.88 -3.78
N ALA A 142 -19.66 -5.77 -3.88
CA ALA A 142 -19.43 -4.79 -4.94
C ALA A 142 -18.13 -4.02 -4.70
N VAL A 143 -17.22 -4.06 -5.68
CA VAL A 143 -16.02 -3.24 -5.74
C VAL A 143 -16.32 -2.02 -6.60
N SER A 144 -16.26 -0.83 -6.02
CA SER A 144 -16.51 0.39 -6.79
C SER A 144 -15.29 0.79 -7.62
N ASN A 145 -15.52 1.54 -8.72
CA ASN A 145 -14.44 2.14 -9.51
C ASN A 145 -13.52 3.00 -8.63
N SER A 146 -14.11 3.70 -7.63
CA SER A 146 -13.35 4.52 -6.69
C SER A 146 -12.43 3.67 -5.81
N ASP A 147 -12.89 2.52 -5.31
CA ASP A 147 -12.05 1.62 -4.50
C ASP A 147 -10.87 1.08 -5.32
N TYR A 148 -11.13 0.71 -6.57
CA TYR A 148 -10.08 0.24 -7.48
C TYR A 148 -9.05 1.33 -7.78
N LEU A 149 -9.49 2.54 -8.14
CA LEU A 149 -8.59 3.64 -8.46
C LEU A 149 -7.76 4.10 -7.26
N LEU A 150 -8.35 4.13 -6.06
CA LEU A 150 -7.65 4.50 -4.84
C LEU A 150 -6.64 3.42 -4.42
N GLY A 151 -7.01 2.14 -4.49
CA GLY A 151 -6.10 1.02 -4.24
C GLY A 151 -4.96 0.93 -5.27
N LEU A 152 -5.24 1.26 -6.54
CA LEU A 152 -4.21 1.39 -7.57
C LEU A 152 -3.27 2.58 -7.30
N GLY A 153 -3.81 3.67 -6.77
CA GLY A 153 -3.01 4.80 -6.28
C GLY A 153 -2.05 4.38 -5.18
N ASP A 154 -2.49 3.56 -4.22
CA ASP A 154 -1.63 3.04 -3.15
C ASP A 154 -0.57 2.03 -3.65
N LEU A 155 -0.93 1.17 -4.61
CA LEU A 155 0.02 0.27 -5.29
C LEU A 155 1.24 1.04 -5.81
N THR A 156 1.04 2.25 -6.35
CA THR A 156 2.15 3.06 -6.88
C THR A 156 3.20 3.41 -5.83
N GLY A 157 2.78 3.61 -4.58
CA GLY A 157 3.68 3.84 -3.44
C GLY A 157 4.50 2.59 -3.11
N GLU A 158 3.88 1.40 -3.13
CA GLU A 158 4.60 0.16 -2.88
C GLU A 158 5.52 -0.22 -4.04
N LEU A 159 5.16 0.08 -5.29
CA LEU A 159 6.06 -0.05 -6.44
C LEU A 159 7.27 0.87 -6.32
N MET A 160 7.07 2.14 -5.96
CA MET A 160 8.18 3.05 -5.68
C MET A 160 9.07 2.51 -4.57
N ARG A 161 8.49 2.11 -3.43
CA ARG A 161 9.25 1.55 -2.30
C ARG A 161 10.09 0.36 -2.75
N ARG A 162 9.52 -0.55 -3.54
CA ARG A 162 10.25 -1.70 -4.09
C ARG A 162 11.40 -1.25 -5.01
N ALA A 163 11.14 -0.30 -5.91
CA ALA A 163 12.15 0.20 -6.83
C ALA A 163 13.34 0.83 -6.11
N ILE A 164 13.09 1.68 -5.11
CA ILE A 164 14.14 2.37 -4.35
C ILE A 164 14.92 1.38 -3.49
N ASN A 165 14.25 0.50 -2.75
CA ASN A 165 14.91 -0.44 -1.83
C ASN A 165 15.84 -1.41 -2.54
N ASN A 166 15.61 -1.68 -3.82
CA ASN A 166 16.33 -2.71 -4.55
C ASN A 166 17.16 -2.19 -5.72
N VAL A 167 17.17 -0.88 -6.03
CA VAL A 167 17.90 -0.32 -7.18
C VAL A 167 19.40 -0.65 -7.17
N SER A 168 20.00 -0.78 -5.97
CA SER A 168 21.42 -1.09 -5.81
C SER A 168 21.73 -2.60 -5.83
N LEU A 169 20.72 -3.48 -5.88
CA LEU A 169 20.91 -4.93 -5.92
C LEU A 169 21.12 -5.44 -7.35
N PRO A 170 21.71 -6.64 -7.54
CA PRO A 170 21.82 -7.25 -8.87
C PRO A 170 20.45 -7.41 -9.54
N GLY A 171 20.31 -6.91 -10.76
CA GLY A 171 19.03 -6.87 -11.48
C GLY A 171 18.10 -5.71 -11.08
N GLY A 172 18.42 -5.00 -9.98
CA GLY A 172 17.69 -3.85 -9.46
C GLY A 172 17.44 -2.76 -10.49
N PRO A 173 18.47 -2.21 -11.17
CA PRO A 173 18.28 -1.12 -12.14
C PRO A 173 17.33 -1.47 -13.28
N VAL A 174 17.32 -2.73 -13.72
CA VAL A 174 16.41 -3.22 -14.77
C VAL A 174 14.98 -3.22 -14.26
N GLU A 175 14.73 -3.72 -13.05
CA GLU A 175 13.41 -3.72 -12.44
C GLU A 175 12.93 -2.29 -12.13
N THR A 176 13.78 -1.45 -11.55
CA THR A 176 13.49 -0.02 -11.28
C THR A 176 13.07 0.69 -12.57
N LYS A 177 13.75 0.43 -13.71
CA LYS A 177 13.36 0.97 -15.01
C LYS A 177 12.01 0.48 -15.51
N ARG A 178 11.66 -0.80 -15.29
CA ARG A 178 10.32 -1.34 -15.59
C ARG A 178 9.26 -0.68 -14.73
N ILE A 179 9.51 -0.57 -13.42
CA ILE A 179 8.60 0.10 -12.48
C ILE A 179 8.39 1.56 -12.89
N ALA A 180 9.44 2.29 -13.28
CA ALA A 180 9.31 3.67 -13.80
C ALA A 180 8.39 3.76 -15.04
N GLY A 181 8.44 2.75 -15.93
CA GLY A 181 7.52 2.66 -17.07
C GLY A 181 6.07 2.48 -16.65
N VAL A 182 5.83 1.58 -15.68
CA VAL A 182 4.49 1.30 -15.15
C VAL A 182 3.92 2.50 -14.39
N LEU A 183 4.73 3.17 -13.55
CA LEU A 183 4.30 4.36 -12.82
C LEU A 183 3.92 5.50 -13.76
N ARG A 184 4.72 5.73 -14.81
CA ARG A 184 4.38 6.71 -15.86
C ARG A 184 3.07 6.39 -16.57
N TYR A 185 2.86 5.12 -16.92
CA TYR A 185 1.61 4.69 -17.56
C TYR A 185 0.40 4.93 -16.63
N ILE A 186 0.48 4.50 -15.36
CA ILE A 186 -0.61 4.72 -14.41
C ILE A 186 -0.85 6.22 -14.23
N GLN A 187 0.21 7.02 -14.11
CA GLN A 187 0.10 8.47 -13.96
C GLN A 187 -0.62 9.12 -15.15
N SER A 188 -0.24 8.78 -16.39
CA SER A 188 -0.87 9.36 -17.58
C SER A 188 -2.35 9.03 -17.65
N GLU A 189 -2.72 7.79 -17.35
CA GLU A 189 -4.12 7.35 -17.35
C GLU A 189 -4.93 8.02 -16.23
N MET A 190 -4.40 8.07 -15.01
CA MET A 190 -5.11 8.66 -13.86
C MET A 190 -5.29 10.18 -14.00
N GLU A 191 -4.31 10.89 -14.53
CA GLU A 191 -4.40 12.33 -14.80
C GLU A 191 -5.45 12.63 -15.88
N GLY A 192 -5.59 11.77 -16.88
CA GLY A 192 -6.59 11.90 -17.94
C GLY A 192 -8.04 11.84 -17.45
N LEU A 193 -8.30 11.18 -16.31
CA LEU A 193 -9.66 10.97 -15.80
C LEU A 193 -10.29 12.20 -15.14
N SER A 194 -9.49 13.18 -14.67
CA SER A 194 -9.97 14.42 -14.03
C SER A 194 -11.05 14.21 -12.93
N LEU A 195 -10.99 13.11 -12.18
CA LEU A 195 -12.01 12.71 -11.19
C LEU A 195 -11.83 13.38 -9.81
N GLY A 196 -10.95 14.37 -9.68
CA GLY A 196 -10.63 15.01 -8.39
C GLY A 196 -11.82 15.68 -7.68
N PHE A 197 -12.87 16.05 -8.43
CA PHE A 197 -14.12 16.60 -7.87
C PHE A 197 -15.13 15.52 -7.46
N VAL A 198 -14.96 14.28 -7.93
CA VAL A 198 -15.92 13.17 -7.77
C VAL A 198 -15.43 12.19 -6.70
N ILE A 199 -14.15 11.87 -6.71
CA ILE A 199 -13.54 10.90 -5.80
C ILE A 199 -12.74 11.65 -4.76
N LYS A 200 -13.16 11.54 -3.50
CA LYS A 200 -12.42 12.09 -2.37
C LYS A 200 -11.01 11.49 -2.33
N ASP A 201 -10.01 12.32 -2.03
CA ASP A 201 -8.60 11.95 -1.88
C ASP A 201 -7.88 11.58 -3.20
N PHE A 202 -8.60 11.52 -4.34
CA PHE A 202 -8.02 11.20 -5.66
C PHE A 202 -6.95 12.21 -6.10
N SER A 203 -7.20 13.51 -5.94
CA SER A 203 -6.21 14.55 -6.26
C SER A 203 -4.93 14.40 -5.45
N GLN A 204 -5.05 14.06 -4.16
CA GLN A 204 -3.89 13.82 -3.29
C GLN A 204 -3.12 12.57 -3.72
N LYS A 205 -3.82 11.52 -4.15
CA LYS A 205 -3.19 10.30 -4.72
C LYS A 205 -2.44 10.61 -6.00
N ILE A 206 -3.00 11.42 -6.91
CA ILE A 206 -2.28 11.86 -8.13
C ILE A 206 -1.02 12.66 -7.78
N GLU A 207 -1.09 13.57 -6.82
CA GLU A 207 0.08 14.33 -6.38
C GLU A 207 1.16 13.40 -5.78
N THR A 208 0.74 12.44 -4.95
CA THR A 208 1.64 11.43 -4.38
C THR A 208 2.25 10.56 -5.48
N LEU A 209 1.47 10.19 -6.49
CA LEU A 209 1.94 9.44 -7.65
C LEU A 209 3.00 10.22 -8.43
N ARG A 210 2.79 11.50 -8.73
CA ARG A 210 3.81 12.34 -9.38
C ARG A 210 5.13 12.33 -8.62
N SER A 211 5.07 12.53 -7.30
CA SER A 211 6.25 12.47 -6.43
C SER A 211 6.91 11.09 -6.48
N SER A 212 6.12 10.02 -6.43
CA SER A 212 6.62 8.65 -6.51
C SER A 212 7.29 8.35 -7.85
N THR A 213 6.68 8.76 -8.98
CA THR A 213 7.26 8.62 -10.31
C THR A 213 8.61 9.34 -10.40
N ALA A 214 8.67 10.61 -9.99
CA ALA A 214 9.90 11.40 -10.03
C ALA A 214 11.03 10.73 -9.24
N LYS A 215 10.74 10.24 -8.02
CA LYS A 215 11.73 9.53 -7.19
C LYS A 215 12.29 8.27 -7.87
N VAL A 216 11.43 7.49 -8.53
CA VAL A 216 11.88 6.29 -9.25
C VAL A 216 12.68 6.67 -10.50
N GLU A 217 12.28 7.70 -11.24
CA GLU A 217 13.00 8.19 -12.41
C GLU A 217 14.39 8.73 -12.05
N ASP A 218 14.50 9.48 -10.96
CA ASP A 218 15.78 9.95 -10.42
C ASP A 218 16.69 8.78 -10.01
N ALA A 219 16.11 7.71 -9.44
CA ALA A 219 16.84 6.50 -9.11
C ALA A 219 17.34 5.76 -10.36
N VAL A 220 16.52 5.68 -11.42
CA VAL A 220 16.93 5.11 -12.72
C VAL A 220 18.05 5.93 -13.35
N TYR A 221 17.92 7.26 -13.34
CA TYR A 221 18.92 8.18 -13.87
C TYR A 221 20.25 8.01 -13.13
N SER A 222 20.20 8.01 -11.79
CA SER A 222 21.37 7.82 -10.93
C SER A 222 22.01 6.45 -11.18
N ALA A 223 21.23 5.38 -11.30
CA ALA A 223 21.76 4.04 -11.58
C ALA A 223 22.40 3.93 -12.97
N THR A 224 21.90 4.68 -13.97
CA THR A 224 22.43 4.68 -15.34
C THR A 224 23.74 5.46 -15.45
N LEU A 225 23.87 6.55 -14.68
CA LEU A 225 25.06 7.41 -14.72
C LEU A 225 26.21 6.95 -13.83
N ARG A 226 26.00 5.97 -12.93
CA ARG A 226 27.07 5.38 -12.13
C ARG A 226 28.11 4.77 -13.09
N PRO A 227 29.33 5.35 -13.20
CA PRO A 227 30.41 4.71 -13.93
C PRO A 227 30.75 3.42 -13.18
N GLU A 228 30.90 2.31 -13.89
CA GLU A 228 31.36 1.05 -13.29
C GLU A 228 32.72 1.29 -12.58
N GLY A 229 32.71 1.44 -11.24
CA GLY A 229 33.95 1.53 -10.46
C GLY A 229 34.03 2.53 -9.31
N PHE A 230 33.06 3.43 -9.08
CA PHE A 230 33.13 4.35 -7.93
C PHE A 230 31.89 4.29 -7.05
N GLY A 231 32.07 3.71 -5.84
CA GLY A 231 31.07 3.73 -4.78
C GLY A 231 30.91 5.16 -4.25
N VAL A 232 29.81 5.80 -4.63
CA VAL A 232 29.35 7.05 -3.99
C VAL A 232 27.96 6.78 -3.45
N GLU A 233 27.81 7.00 -2.15
CA GLU A 233 26.57 6.83 -1.39
C GLU A 233 25.46 7.71 -1.98
N TYR A 234 24.24 7.19 -2.05
CA TYR A 234 23.08 7.93 -2.52
C TYR A 234 22.74 9.03 -1.51
N ILE A 235 22.88 10.29 -1.91
CA ILE A 235 22.48 11.47 -1.11
C ILE A 235 21.18 12.01 -1.72
N PRO A 236 20.04 11.97 -1.00
CA PRO A 236 18.77 12.52 -1.46
C PRO A 236 18.89 14.01 -1.85
N ALA A 237 18.09 14.45 -2.82
CA ALA A 237 18.12 15.82 -3.35
C ALA A 237 17.87 16.92 -2.29
N GLU A 238 17.25 16.57 -1.16
CA GLU A 238 17.01 17.49 -0.03
C GLU A 238 18.31 17.95 0.65
N GLU A 239 19.37 17.14 0.61
CA GLU A 239 20.69 17.46 1.22
C GLU A 239 21.65 18.23 0.30
N GLN A 240 21.32 18.42 -0.98
CA GLN A 240 22.21 19.12 -1.93
C GLN A 240 22.14 20.66 -1.82
N SER A 241 21.16 21.18 -1.07
CA SER A 241 20.92 22.62 -0.91
C SER A 241 21.83 23.30 0.12
N THR A 242 22.54 22.56 0.96
CA THR A 242 23.39 23.11 2.04
C THR A 242 24.84 23.35 1.65
N HIS A 243 25.32 22.83 0.50
CA HIS A 243 26.73 22.93 0.09
C HIS A 243 27.04 23.96 -1.02
N ARG A 244 26.10 24.82 -1.40
CA ARG A 244 26.35 25.99 -2.26
C ARG A 244 26.20 27.31 -1.52
N ARG A 245 26.93 27.47 -0.41
CA ARG A 245 27.29 28.78 0.15
C ARG A 245 28.67 28.67 0.78
N GLU A 246 29.69 28.93 -0.03
CA GLU A 246 30.94 29.62 0.30
C GLU A 246 31.79 29.75 -0.97
#